data_AF-A0A8B5XFX5-F1
#
_entry.id   AF-A0A8B5XFX5-F1
#
_cell.length_a   1.000
_cell.length_b   1.000
_cell.length_c   1.000
_cell.angle_alpha   90.00
_cell.angle_beta   90.00
_cell.angle_gamma   90.00
#
_symmetry.space_group_name_H-M   'P 1'
#
loop_
_entity.id
_entity.type
_entity.pdbx_description
1 polymer ?
#
loop_
_entity_poly.entity_id
_entity_poly.type
_entity_poly.pdbx_seq_one_letter_code
_entity_poly.pdbx_strand_id
1 'polypeptide(L)'
;MTDEFVSETPAESTPEETPNPESTADPETGNQAPTVDLGQVRDLIIAAHPDVVPEMIAGGTFDELMTSIQPARDAYQRIASQTIRPTAPPVAAQPGQRSAMIKEMETLSPLGKISEGLRRQTD
;
A
#
# COMPACT_ATOMS: atom_id res chain seq x y z
N MET A 1 18.00 58.15 -55.65
CA MET A 1 18.95 57.81 -56.72
C MET A 1 20.05 56.98 -56.09
N THR A 2 20.01 55.64 -56.20
CA THR A 2 20.75 54.83 -57.22
C THR A 2 22.24 55.19 -57.26
N ASP A 3 23.21 54.29 -57.26
CA ASP A 3 23.25 52.82 -57.37
C ASP A 3 24.71 52.40 -57.00
N GLU A 4 24.97 51.10 -57.01
CA GLU A 4 26.23 50.49 -57.42
C GLU A 4 27.32 50.26 -56.36
N PHE A 5 27.24 49.10 -55.70
CA PHE A 5 28.40 48.19 -55.70
C PHE A 5 27.91 46.75 -55.88
N VAL A 6 28.02 46.27 -57.12
CA VAL A 6 27.86 44.88 -57.52
C VAL A 6 29.21 44.17 -57.35
N SER A 7 29.19 43.02 -56.68
CA SER A 7 30.13 41.90 -56.83
C SER A 7 29.35 40.67 -56.35
N GLU A 8 28.74 39.87 -57.25
CA GLU A 8 29.32 38.65 -57.85
C GLU A 8 30.11 37.82 -56.82
N THR A 9 29.91 36.52 -56.58
CA THR A 9 29.15 35.36 -57.10
C THR A 9 29.40 34.22 -56.03
N PRO A 10 28.91 32.96 -56.06
CA PRO A 10 28.38 32.17 -57.18
C PRO A 10 27.21 31.21 -56.86
N ALA A 11 26.83 30.46 -57.90
CA ALA A 11 26.33 29.09 -57.85
C ALA A 11 24.88 28.86 -57.41
N GLU A 12 24.01 29.00 -58.42
CA GLU A 12 22.99 28.00 -58.70
C GLU A 12 23.59 26.58 -58.55
N SER A 13 22.98 25.76 -57.72
CA SER A 13 23.26 24.33 -57.63
C SER A 13 21.98 23.63 -57.18
N THR A 14 21.16 23.31 -58.17
CA THR A 14 20.39 22.06 -58.14
C THR A 14 21.00 21.18 -59.21
N PRO A 15 21.55 20.02 -58.83
CA PRO A 15 20.86 18.79 -59.21
C PRO A 15 20.78 17.75 -58.09
N GLU A 16 19.75 16.91 -58.20
CA GLU A 16 19.53 15.65 -57.49
C GLU A 16 20.80 14.82 -57.23
N GLU A 17 20.94 14.30 -56.02
CA GLU A 17 21.48 12.95 -55.80
C GLU A 17 20.87 12.35 -54.52
N THR A 18 20.15 11.25 -54.70
CA THR A 18 19.55 10.42 -53.64
C THR A 18 20.64 9.74 -52.80
N PRO A 19 20.61 9.84 -51.46
CA PRO A 19 21.09 8.77 -50.62
C PRO A 19 19.91 7.91 -50.18
N ASN A 20 19.95 6.68 -50.65
CA ASN A 20 19.19 5.53 -50.19
C ASN A 20 19.05 5.49 -48.65
N PRO A 21 17.87 5.21 -48.09
CA PRO A 21 17.82 4.49 -46.83
C PRO A 21 17.03 3.19 -47.00
N GLU A 22 17.61 2.21 -47.69
CA GLU A 22 17.49 0.85 -47.19
C GLU A 22 18.43 0.74 -45.97
N SER A 23 17.98 1.32 -44.86
CA SER A 23 18.47 0.96 -43.54
C SER A 23 17.23 0.74 -42.70
N THR A 24 16.84 -0.53 -42.67
CA THR A 24 16.01 -1.13 -41.63
C THR A 24 16.47 -0.60 -40.27
N ALA A 25 15.78 0.41 -39.77
CA ALA A 25 15.89 0.88 -38.41
C ALA A 25 14.47 0.82 -37.85
N ASP A 26 14.20 -0.29 -37.16
CA ASP A 26 13.08 -0.45 -36.24
C ASP A 26 12.74 0.88 -35.53
N PRO A 27 11.49 1.34 -35.56
CA PRO A 27 11.04 2.39 -34.66
C PRO A 27 10.83 1.82 -33.26
N GLU A 28 11.88 1.29 -32.62
CA GLU A 28 11.89 0.86 -31.22
C GLU A 28 13.08 1.47 -30.45
N THR A 29 13.47 2.69 -30.77
CA THR A 29 14.22 3.50 -29.78
C THR A 29 13.23 4.37 -29.03
N GLY A 30 12.49 3.71 -28.14
CA GLY A 30 11.64 4.36 -27.17
C GLY A 30 12.45 5.35 -26.35
N ASN A 31 12.14 6.64 -26.51
CA ASN A 31 12.46 7.66 -25.53
C ASN A 31 11.58 7.41 -24.29
N GLN A 32 11.88 6.34 -23.55
CA GLN A 32 11.28 6.09 -22.25
C GLN A 32 11.86 7.13 -21.30
N ALA A 33 11.09 8.19 -21.04
CA ALA A 33 11.31 9.00 -19.84
C ALA A 33 11.50 8.05 -18.66
N PRO A 34 12.40 8.34 -17.70
CA PRO A 34 12.61 7.46 -16.54
C PRO A 34 11.27 7.29 -15.83
N THR A 35 10.61 6.16 -16.08
CA THR A 35 9.37 5.81 -15.42
C THR A 35 9.77 5.42 -14.01
N VAL A 36 9.59 6.34 -13.07
CA VAL A 36 9.81 6.05 -11.65
C VAL A 36 8.93 4.86 -11.29
N ASP A 37 9.55 3.76 -10.88
CA ASP A 37 8.82 2.59 -10.42
C ASP A 37 8.19 2.90 -9.06
N LEU A 38 6.87 3.12 -9.08
CA LEU A 38 6.10 3.43 -7.89
C LEU A 38 6.04 2.25 -6.91
N GLY A 39 6.28 1.01 -7.38
CA GLY A 39 6.45 -0.16 -6.53
C GLY A 39 7.67 0.00 -5.62
N GLN A 40 8.82 0.29 -6.21
CA GLN A 40 10.06 0.55 -5.47
C GLN A 40 9.94 1.75 -4.51
N VAL A 41 9.23 2.82 -4.92
CA VAL A 41 8.95 3.96 -4.05
C VAL A 41 8.09 3.53 -2.86
N ARG A 42 7.05 2.71 -3.08
CA ARG A 42 6.20 2.18 -2.00
C ARG A 42 7.01 1.34 -1.01
N ASP A 43 7.86 0.45 -1.50
CA ASP A 43 8.72 -0.38 -0.66
C ASP A 43 9.67 0.48 0.19
N LEU A 44 10.23 1.54 -0.40
CA LEU A 44 11.09 2.48 0.32
C LEU A 44 10.32 3.23 1.43
N ILE A 45 9.09 3.66 1.16
CA ILE A 45 8.21 4.30 2.16
C ILE A 45 7.95 3.35 3.32
N ILE A 46 7.61 2.10 3.04
CA ILE A 46 7.35 1.07 4.07
C ILE A 46 8.62 0.82 4.90
N ALA A 47 9.78 0.73 4.26
CA ALA A 47 11.05 0.54 4.96
C ALA A 47 11.45 1.75 5.84
N ALA A 48 11.17 2.97 5.38
CA ALA A 48 11.46 4.20 6.12
C ALA A 48 10.47 4.48 7.26
N HIS A 49 9.24 3.96 7.15
CA HIS A 49 8.16 4.20 8.10
C HIS A 49 7.59 2.89 8.64
N PRO A 50 8.26 2.23 9.62
CA PRO A 50 7.74 1.00 10.22
C PRO A 50 6.42 1.19 11.00
N ASP A 51 6.06 2.43 11.30
CA ASP A 51 4.82 2.80 12.01
C ASP A 51 3.61 2.99 11.08
N VAL A 52 3.69 2.58 9.81
CA VAL A 52 2.56 2.62 8.85
C VAL A 52 2.00 1.23 8.61
N VAL A 53 0.71 1.15 8.25
CA VAL A 53 0.10 -0.08 7.76
C VAL A 53 0.38 -0.20 6.25
N PRO A 54 1.12 -1.21 5.77
CA PRO A 54 1.52 -1.32 4.36
C PRO A 54 0.34 -1.36 3.39
N GLU A 55 -0.73 -2.07 3.76
CA GLU A 55 -1.97 -2.19 2.98
C GLU A 55 -2.70 -0.85 2.78
N MET A 56 -2.36 0.17 3.56
CA MET A 56 -2.95 1.51 3.46
C MET A 56 -2.13 2.47 2.59
N ILE A 57 -0.91 2.10 2.19
CA ILE A 57 -0.07 2.91 1.30
C ILE A 57 -0.48 2.63 -0.15
N ALA A 58 -1.41 3.44 -0.66
CA ALA A 58 -2.01 3.28 -1.98
C ALA A 58 -1.90 4.58 -2.79
N GLY A 59 -1.86 4.44 -4.12
CA GLY A 59 -1.71 5.56 -5.04
C GLY A 59 -1.04 5.12 -6.34
N GLY A 60 -1.49 5.73 -7.45
CA GLY A 60 -0.89 5.61 -8.78
C GLY A 60 0.11 6.75 -9.07
N THR A 61 0.34 7.65 -8.11
CA THR A 61 1.35 8.71 -8.21
C THR A 61 2.10 8.89 -6.89
N PHE A 62 3.26 9.55 -6.94
CA PHE A 62 4.04 9.86 -5.74
C PHE A 62 3.27 10.71 -4.72
N ASP A 63 2.52 11.71 -5.18
CA ASP A 63 1.75 12.61 -4.31
C ASP A 63 0.64 11.88 -3.57
N GLU A 64 -0.05 10.96 -4.27
CA GLU A 64 -1.04 10.07 -3.67
C GLU A 64 -0.41 9.15 -2.62
N LEU A 65 0.77 8.59 -2.91
CA LEU A 65 1.52 7.77 -1.94
C LEU A 65 1.88 8.58 -0.69
N MET A 66 2.40 9.80 -0.84
CA MET A 66 2.73 10.67 0.30
C MET A 66 1.48 11.02 1.13
N THR A 67 0.37 11.32 0.47
CA THR A 67 -0.90 11.63 1.12
C THR A 67 -1.45 10.43 1.91
N SER A 68 -1.19 9.20 1.46
CA SER A 68 -1.62 7.97 2.13
C SER A 68 -0.86 7.65 3.42
N ILE A 69 0.34 8.22 3.62
CA ILE A 69 1.19 7.91 4.79
C ILE A 69 0.51 8.33 6.10
N GLN A 70 0.00 9.57 6.17
CA GLN A 70 -0.55 10.09 7.41
C GLN A 70 -1.75 9.28 7.94
N PRO A 71 -2.80 8.96 7.13
CA PRO A 71 -3.88 8.11 7.60
C PRO A 71 -3.42 6.69 7.96
N ALA A 72 -2.41 6.14 7.28
CA ALA A 72 -1.82 4.85 7.62
C ALA A 72 -1.15 4.84 9.00
N ARG A 73 -0.43 5.92 9.35
CA ARG A 73 0.17 6.10 10.69
C ARG A 73 -0.88 6.25 11.78
N ASP A 74 -1.91 7.05 11.52
CA ASP A 74 -2.99 7.25 12.49
C ASP A 74 -3.72 5.94 12.81
N ALA A 75 -3.95 5.10 11.79
CA ALA A 75 -4.54 3.78 11.97
C ALA A 75 -3.64 2.87 12.82
N TYR A 76 -2.33 2.84 12.54
CA TYR A 76 -1.36 2.09 13.33
C TYR A 76 -1.38 2.51 14.81
N GLN A 77 -1.33 3.82 15.08
CA GLN A 77 -1.34 4.35 16.45
C GLN A 77 -2.63 4.01 17.21
N ARG A 78 -3.78 4.03 16.53
CA ARG A 78 -5.05 3.60 17.13
C ARG A 78 -5.01 2.13 17.55
N ILE A 79 -4.46 1.25 16.72
CA ILE A 79 -4.37 -0.18 17.03
C ILE A 79 -3.34 -0.42 18.14
N ALA A 80 -2.18 0.23 18.06
CA ALA A 80 -1.12 0.11 19.06
C ALA A 80 -1.61 0.56 20.45
N SER A 81 -2.32 1.69 20.52
CA SER A 81 -2.89 2.20 21.77
C SER A 81 -4.01 1.31 22.34
N GLN A 82 -4.81 0.67 21.49
CA GLN A 82 -5.83 -0.30 21.91
C GLN A 82 -5.22 -1.60 22.45
N THR A 83 -4.11 -2.06 21.87
CA THR A 83 -3.46 -3.31 22.28
C THR A 83 -2.75 -3.18 23.64
N ILE A 84 -2.24 -1.99 23.97
CA ILE A 84 -1.59 -1.71 25.25
C ILE A 84 -2.60 -1.60 26.39
N ARG A 85 -3.86 -1.22 26.10
CA ARG A 85 -4.91 -1.20 27.10
C ARG A 85 -5.41 -2.63 27.32
N PRO A 86 -5.28 -3.21 28.53
CA PRO A 86 -5.85 -4.53 28.79
C PRO A 86 -7.36 -4.45 28.58
N THR A 87 -7.84 -5.12 27.52
CA THR A 87 -9.23 -5.26 27.14
C THR A 87 -9.92 -6.13 28.19
N ALA A 88 -10.30 -5.51 29.31
CA ALA A 88 -10.81 -6.16 30.52
C ALA A 88 -9.80 -7.16 31.16
N PRO A 89 -9.85 -7.34 32.49
CA PRO A 89 -9.19 -8.51 33.06
C PRO A 89 -9.80 -9.76 32.38
N PRO A 90 -9.01 -10.80 32.04
CA PRO A 90 -9.61 -12.10 31.80
C PRO A 90 -10.48 -12.37 33.02
N VAL A 91 -11.77 -12.68 32.84
CA VAL A 91 -12.63 -13.14 33.95
C VAL A 91 -11.80 -14.20 34.66
N ALA A 92 -11.34 -13.88 35.86
CA ALA A 92 -10.39 -14.71 36.58
C ALA A 92 -11.14 -16.00 36.91
N ALA A 93 -11.07 -16.97 36.00
CA ALA A 93 -11.44 -18.33 36.29
C ALA A 93 -10.42 -18.76 37.33
N GLN A 94 -10.82 -18.67 38.60
CA GLN A 94 -10.01 -19.19 39.70
C GLN A 94 -9.53 -20.59 39.28
N PRO A 95 -8.21 -20.83 39.22
CA PRO A 95 -7.69 -22.14 38.86
C PRO A 95 -8.25 -23.15 39.86
N GLY A 96 -9.16 -24.01 39.39
CA GLY A 96 -9.90 -24.99 40.20
C GLY A 96 -11.43 -24.85 40.15
N GLN A 97 -11.98 -23.65 40.00
CA GLN A 97 -13.44 -23.43 39.99
C GLN A 97 -14.10 -24.01 38.73
N ARG A 98 -13.49 -23.81 37.55
CA ARG A 98 -14.01 -24.39 36.29
C ARG A 98 -14.01 -25.92 36.31
N SER A 99 -12.94 -26.53 36.80
CA SER A 99 -12.80 -28.00 36.83
C SER A 99 -13.77 -28.64 37.83
N ALA A 100 -13.97 -28.02 38.99
CA ALA A 100 -14.96 -28.48 39.98
C ALA A 100 -16.39 -28.37 39.44
N MET A 101 -16.71 -27.23 38.80
CA MET A 101 -18.02 -27.01 38.20
C MET A 101 -18.34 -27.99 37.07
N ILE A 102 -17.37 -28.29 36.19
CA ILE A 102 -17.56 -29.28 35.12
C ILE A 102 -17.84 -30.66 35.73
N LYS A 103 -17.08 -31.05 36.75
CA LYS A 103 -17.26 -32.33 37.45
C LYS A 103 -18.62 -32.45 38.14
N GLU A 104 -19.12 -31.37 38.77
CA GLU A 104 -20.48 -31.36 39.31
C GLU A 104 -21.54 -31.47 38.22
N MET A 105 -21.39 -30.73 37.11
CA MET A 105 -22.33 -30.80 35.99
C MET A 105 -22.36 -32.20 35.37
N GLU A 106 -21.25 -32.92 35.31
CA GLU A 106 -21.17 -34.30 34.80
C GLU A 106 -22.00 -35.30 35.62
N THR A 107 -22.20 -35.03 36.91
CA THR A 107 -23.04 -35.88 37.78
C THR A 107 -24.53 -35.56 37.69
N LEU A 108 -24.89 -34.41 37.12
CA LEU A 108 -26.29 -34.01 36.95
C LEU A 108 -26.93 -34.71 35.74
N SER A 109 -28.19 -35.12 35.92
CA SER A 109 -29.07 -35.49 34.82
C SER A 109 -29.15 -34.36 33.77
N PRO A 110 -29.41 -34.67 32.49
CA PRO A 110 -29.61 -33.66 31.45
C PRO A 110 -30.58 -32.54 31.84
N LEU A 111 -31.68 -32.87 32.53
CA LEU A 111 -32.63 -31.86 33.03
C LEU A 111 -32.01 -30.96 34.11
N GLY A 112 -31.18 -31.53 35.00
CA GLY A 112 -30.50 -30.79 36.06
C GLY A 112 -29.48 -29.78 35.52
N LYS A 113 -28.78 -30.11 34.43
CA LYS A 113 -27.88 -29.16 33.75
C LYS A 113 -28.61 -27.94 33.24
N ILE A 114 -29.82 -28.14 32.69
CA ILE A 114 -30.66 -27.07 32.14
C ILE A 114 -31.15 -26.16 33.29
N SER A 115 -31.68 -26.75 34.37
CA SER A 115 -32.12 -25.99 35.55
C SER A 115 -31.01 -25.16 36.19
N GLU A 116 -29.80 -25.72 36.28
CA GLU A 116 -28.63 -25.03 36.83
C GLU A 116 -28.15 -23.87 35.92
N GLY A 117 -28.22 -24.04 34.59
CA GLY A 117 -27.95 -22.96 33.64
C GLY A 117 -28.95 -21.81 33.73
N LEU A 118 -30.24 -22.11 33.85
CA LEU A 118 -31.31 -21.12 34.02
C LEU A 118 -31.16 -20.31 35.31
N ARG A 119 -30.80 -20.97 36.42
CA ARG A 119 -30.57 -20.29 37.71
C ARG A 119 -29.48 -19.21 37.59
N ARG A 120 -28.37 -19.51 36.91
CA ARG A 120 -27.22 -18.61 36.74
C ARG A 120 -27.45 -17.45 35.78
N GLN A 121 -28.47 -17.55 34.92
CA GLN A 121 -28.80 -16.50 33.97
C GLN A 121 -29.65 -15.38 34.59
N THR A 122 -30.28 -15.64 35.73
CA THR A 122 -31.19 -14.69 36.41
C THR A 122 -30.53 -13.95 37.59
N ASP A 123 -29.27 -14.26 37.91
CA ASP A 123 -28.44 -13.64 38.96
C ASP A 123 -27.43 -12.69 38.30
#